data_AF-A0A3D4QWS1-F1
#
_entry.id   AF-A0A3D4QWS1-F1
#
_cell.length_a   1.000
_cell.length_b   1.000
_cell.length_c   1.000
_cell.angle_alpha   90.00
_cell.angle_beta   90.00
_cell.angle_gamma   90.00
#
_symmetry.space_group_name_H-M   'P 1'
#
loop_
_entity.id
_entity.type
_entity.pdbx_description
1 polymer ?
#
loop_
_entity_poly.entity_id
_entity_poly.type
_entity_poly.pdbx_seq_one_letter_code
_entity_poly.pdbx_strand_id
1 'polypeptide(L)' 'MTEKLAIFGGPKTVLSDPGDMFVWPIITKEDDDAVLDVLHRRAMSGTDVTKLFEKDIAKWQGSEYALAFSSGTAAIHAA' A
#
# COMPACT_ATOMS: atom_id res chain seq x y z
N MET A 1 0.92 10.02 -37.39
CA MET A 1 1.22 11.42 -36.99
C MET A 1 1.86 11.37 -35.62
N THR A 2 3.04 11.95 -35.46
CA THR A 2 3.76 12.02 -34.18
C THR A 2 3.19 13.20 -33.38
N GLU A 3 2.44 12.92 -32.31
CA GLU A 3 1.95 13.95 -31.40
C GLU A 3 3.14 14.64 -30.69
N LYS A 4 3.08 15.96 -30.52
CA LYS A 4 4.13 16.72 -29.84
C LYS A 4 4.14 16.35 -28.36
N LEU A 5 5.28 15.97 -27.79
CA LEU A 5 5.37 15.62 -26.37
C LEU A 5 5.06 16.83 -25.48
N ALA A 6 4.42 16.60 -24.33
CA ALA A 6 4.10 17.64 -23.35
C ALA A 6 5.33 18.43 -22.89
N ILE A 7 6.47 17.76 -22.72
CA ILE A 7 7.75 18.41 -22.36
C ILE A 7 8.26 19.38 -23.45
N PHE A 8 7.81 19.21 -24.69
CA PHE A 8 8.09 20.11 -25.82
C PHE A 8 6.92 21.07 -26.11
N GLY A 9 5.99 21.25 -25.17
CA GLY A 9 4.84 22.15 -25.30
C GLY A 9 3.67 21.55 -26.10
N GLY A 10 3.59 20.23 -26.21
CA GLY A 10 2.36 19.55 -26.59
C GLY A 10 1.35 19.45 -25.44
N PRO A 11 0.15 18.90 -25.68
CA PRO A 11 -0.85 18.72 -24.63
C PRO A 11 -0.38 17.73 -23.55
N LYS A 12 -0.80 17.95 -22.30
CA LYS A 12 -0.59 16.97 -21.21
C LYS A 12 -1.42 15.71 -21.49
N THR A 13 -0.85 14.53 -21.22
CA THR A 13 -1.58 13.26 -21.33
C THR A 13 -2.56 13.07 -20.16
N VAL A 14 -2.17 13.49 -18.95
CA VAL A 14 -3.05 13.47 -17.78
C VAL A 14 -3.75 14.82 -17.68
N LEU A 15 -5.06 14.80 -17.94
CA LEU A 15 -5.92 16.00 -17.95
C LEU A 15 -6.70 16.18 -16.64
N SER A 16 -6.85 15.11 -15.85
CA SER A 16 -7.48 15.14 -14.54
C SER A 16 -6.56 15.78 -13.49
N ASP A 17 -7.16 16.46 -12.53
CA ASP A 17 -6.45 16.86 -11.30
C ASP A 17 -6.04 15.58 -10.55
N PRO A 18 -4.75 15.35 -10.26
CA PRO A 18 -4.31 14.20 -9.47
C PRO A 18 -4.81 14.24 -8.01
N GLY A 19 -5.38 15.37 -7.57
CA GLY A 19 -5.79 15.58 -6.19
C GLY A 19 -4.60 15.85 -5.28
N ASP A 20 -4.89 16.04 -4.00
CA ASP A 20 -3.85 16.30 -3.00
C ASP A 20 -3.22 14.97 -2.55
N MET A 21 -1.88 14.91 -2.64
CA MET A 21 -1.08 13.79 -2.17
C MET A 21 -1.30 13.51 -0.66
N PHE A 22 -1.68 14.53 0.11
CA PHE A 22 -1.95 14.42 1.56
C PHE A 22 -3.33 13.85 1.90
N VAL A 23 -4.20 13.60 0.90
CA VAL A 23 -5.46 12.85 1.10
C VAL A 23 -5.20 11.35 1.22
N TRP A 24 -4.06 10.88 0.73
CA TRP A 24 -3.64 9.49 0.89
C TRP A 24 -3.02 9.25 2.29
N PRO A 25 -3.25 8.09 2.94
CA PRO A 25 -4.03 6.94 2.48
C PRO A 25 -5.54 7.18 2.56
N ILE A 26 -6.27 6.56 1.62
CA ILE A 26 -7.72 6.55 1.63
C ILE A 26 -8.18 5.59 2.73
N ILE A 27 -8.67 6.13 3.84
CA ILE A 27 -9.19 5.35 4.96
C ILE A 27 -10.69 5.12 4.79
N THR A 28 -11.11 3.88 4.96
CA THR A 28 -12.49 3.43 4.87
C THR A 28 -13.01 2.92 6.22
N LYS A 29 -14.30 2.64 6.29
CA LYS A 29 -14.94 2.01 7.45
C LYS A 29 -14.31 0.65 7.81
N GLU A 30 -13.82 -0.08 6.81
CA GLU A 30 -13.17 -1.38 7.01
C GLU A 30 -11.84 -1.22 7.76
N ASP A 31 -11.06 -0.19 7.43
CA ASP A 31 -9.81 0.13 8.11
C ASP A 31 -10.06 0.51 9.58
N ASP A 32 -11.07 1.37 9.83
CA ASP A 32 -11.48 1.75 11.18
C ASP A 32 -11.87 0.52 12.01
N ASP A 33 -12.71 -0.36 11.45
CA ASP A 33 -13.18 -1.56 12.14
C ASP A 33 -12.04 -2.54 12.42
N ALA A 34 -11.12 -2.74 11.47
CA ALA A 34 -9.97 -3.60 11.65
C ALA A 34 -9.02 -3.11 12.76
N VAL A 35 -8.76 -1.79 12.81
CA VAL A 35 -7.91 -1.20 13.85
C VAL A 35 -8.59 -1.26 15.22
N LEU A 36 -9.89 -0.95 15.29
CA LEU A 36 -10.65 -1.00 16.53
C LEU A 36 -10.75 -2.43 17.10
N ASP A 37 -10.89 -3.45 16.26
CA ASP A 37 -10.85 -4.85 16.70
C ASP A 37 -9.53 -5.19 17.41
N VAL A 38 -8.39 -4.86 16.79
CA VAL A 38 -7.04 -5.10 17.36
C VAL A 38 -6.89 -4.43 18.73
N LEU A 39 -7.39 -3.20 18.87
CA LEU A 39 -7.36 -2.46 20.12
C LEU A 39 -8.26 -3.10 21.18
N HIS A 40 -9.51 -3.44 20.85
CA HIS A 40 -10.47 -4.02 21.79
C HIS A 40 -10.02 -5.37 22.34
N ARG A 41 -9.43 -6.22 21.50
CA ARG A 41 -8.90 -7.53 21.91
C ARG A 41 -7.48 -7.46 22.52
N ARG A 42 -6.90 -6.27 22.63
CA ARG A 42 -5.56 -6.00 23.20
C ARG A 42 -4.41 -6.74 22.51
N ALA A 43 -4.48 -6.91 21.20
CA ALA A 43 -3.50 -7.68 20.43
C ALA A 43 -2.53 -6.81 19.61
N MET A 44 -2.29 -5.59 20.07
CA MET A 44 -1.27 -4.72 19.48
C MET A 44 0.08 -5.46 19.44
N SER A 45 0.77 -5.36 18.30
CA SER A 45 2.02 -6.08 18.02
C SER A 45 1.90 -7.63 17.97
N GLY A 46 0.68 -8.17 17.99
CA GLY A 46 0.42 -9.56 17.62
C GLY A 46 0.70 -9.82 16.13
N THR A 47 0.87 -11.09 15.76
CA THR A 47 1.23 -11.49 14.38
C THR A 47 0.08 -12.11 13.61
N ASP A 48 -1.11 -12.22 14.20
CA ASP A 48 -2.25 -12.89 13.57
C ASP A 48 -2.75 -12.16 12.32
N VAL A 49 -2.97 -10.84 12.41
CA VAL A 49 -3.34 -10.01 11.27
C VAL A 49 -2.20 -9.95 10.24
N THR A 50 -0.95 -9.81 10.72
CA THR A 50 0.23 -9.79 9.85
C THR A 50 0.38 -11.07 9.03
N LYS A 51 0.11 -12.24 9.61
CA LYS A 51 0.15 -13.52 8.89
C LYS A 51 -0.94 -13.67 7.83
N LEU A 52 -2.09 -13.00 8.01
CA LEU A 52 -3.12 -12.93 6.96
C LEU A 52 -2.61 -12.06 5.81
N PHE A 53 -2.06 -10.89 6.13
CA PHE A 53 -1.45 -10.00 5.15
C PHE A 53 -0.31 -10.67 4.36
N GLU A 54 0.59 -11.40 5.03
CA GLU A 54 1.66 -12.15 4.39
C GLU A 54 1.14 -13.17 3.36
N LYS A 55 0.06 -13.90 3.67
CA LYS A 55 -0.55 -14.85 2.73
C LYS A 55 -1.10 -14.16 1.50
N ASP A 56 -1.80 -13.04 1.70
CA ASP A 56 -2.42 -12.29 0.60
C ASP A 56 -1.35 -11.65 -0.30
N ILE A 57 -0.27 -11.12 0.29
CA ILE A 57 0.87 -10.56 -0.45
C ILE A 57 1.63 -11.65 -1.20
N ALA A 58 1.91 -12.80 -0.58
CA ALA A 58 2.57 -13.92 -1.27
C ALA A 58 1.77 -14.35 -2.51
N LYS A 59 0.45 -14.49 -2.35
CA LYS A 59 -0.46 -14.82 -3.45
C LYS A 59 -0.48 -13.76 -4.54
N TRP A 60 -0.51 -12.48 -4.17
CA TRP A 60 -0.51 -11.37 -5.13
C TRP A 60 0.81 -11.27 -5.90
N GLN A 61 1.94 -11.47 -5.21
CA GLN A 61 3.28 -11.40 -5.81
C GLN A 61 3.59 -12.64 -6.67
N GLY A 62 2.96 -13.78 -6.37
CA GLY A 62 3.24 -15.07 -7.00
C GLY A 62 4.39 -15.83 -6.33
N SER A 63 4.74 -15.47 -5.09
CA SER A 63 5.74 -16.17 -4.29
C SER A 63 5.09 -17.24 -3.40
N GLU A 64 5.90 -18.22 -2.98
CA GLU A 64 5.48 -19.21 -1.99
C GLU A 64 5.38 -18.59 -0.58
N TYR A 65 6.25 -17.63 -0.27
CA TYR A 65 6.35 -16.98 1.04
C TYR A 65 6.42 -15.47 0.90
N ALA A 66 5.91 -14.77 1.91
CA ALA A 66 6.16 -13.35 2.18
C ALA A 66 6.38 -13.16 3.68
N LEU A 67 7.26 -12.22 4.04
CA LEU A 67 7.56 -11.88 5.44
C LEU A 67 7.42 -10.36 5.62
N ALA A 68 6.55 -9.96 6.52
CA ALA A 68 6.27 -8.55 6.77
C ALA A 68 7.29 -7.94 7.73
N PHE A 69 7.70 -6.72 7.42
CA PHE A 69 8.58 -5.90 8.25
C PHE A 69 7.98 -4.51 8.45
N SER A 70 8.46 -3.77 9.44
CA SER A 70 8.01 -2.41 9.74
C SER A 70 8.28 -1.41 8.60
N SER A 71 9.20 -1.73 7.69
CA SER A 71 9.54 -0.91 6.52
C SER A 71 10.28 -1.73 5.47
N GLY A 72 10.37 -1.19 4.25
CA GLY A 72 11.22 -1.75 3.20
C GLY A 72 12.72 -1.78 3.57
N THR A 73 13.21 -0.77 4.28
CA THR A 73 14.59 -0.76 4.78
C THR A 73 14.87 -1.90 5.75
N ALA A 74 13.95 -2.17 6.68
CA ALA A 74 14.08 -3.28 7.62
C ALA A 74 14.03 -4.64 6.91
N ALA A 75 13.19 -4.78 5.88
CA ALA A 75 13.14 -5.99 5.06
C ALA A 75 14.47 -6.26 4.36
N ILE A 76 15.11 -5.24 3.77
CA ILE A 76 16.41 -5.38 3.12
C ILE A 76 17.51 -5.69 4.13
N HIS A 77 17.49 -5.06 5.30
CA HIS A 77 18.49 -5.31 6.34
C HIS A 77 18.45 -6.76 6.88
N ALA A 78 17.28 -7.40 6.86
CA ALA A 78 17.06 -8.74 7.36
C ALA A 78 17.23 -9.86 6.29
N ALA A 79 17.51 -9.49 5.03
CA ALA A 79 17.68 -10.40 3.90
C ALA A 79 19.16 -10.82 3.73
#